data_AF-A0A916J3V4-F1
#
_entry.id   AF-A0A916J3V4-F1
#
_cell.length_a   1.000
_cell.length_b   1.000
_cell.length_c   1.000
_cell.angle_alpha   90.00
_cell.angle_beta   90.00
_cell.angle_gamma   90.00
#
_symmetry.space_group_name_H-M   'P 1'
#
loop_
_entity.id
_entity.type
_entity.pdbx_description
1 polymer ?
#
loop_
_entity_poly.entity_id
_entity_poly.type
_entity_poly.pdbx_seq_one_letter_code
_entity_poly.pdbx_strand_id
1 'polypeptide(L)' 'MAGSWGCPHEVNDLCSRVNNLPCDPGMKGCILYGRYVFANDEKNERLKKRNALNEKVVNLPVPGHTKKSR' A
#
# COMPACT_ATOMS: atom_id res chain seq x y z
N MET A 1 -20.52 -21.47 2.31
CA MET A 1 -20.00 -21.17 0.96
C MET A 1 -20.12 -19.65 0.80
N ALA A 2 -19.12 -18.82 0.60
CA ALA A 2 -17.70 -18.94 0.27
C ALA A 2 -16.90 -18.01 1.20
N GLY A 3 -15.60 -18.25 1.39
CA GLY A 3 -14.73 -17.30 2.07
C GLY A 3 -14.80 -15.98 1.31
N SER A 4 -15.46 -14.98 1.89
CA SER A 4 -15.78 -13.74 1.20
C SER A 4 -14.48 -13.01 0.90
N TRP A 5 -14.02 -13.07 -0.34
CA TRP A 5 -13.01 -12.18 -0.90
C TRP A 5 -13.58 -10.74 -1.10
N GLY A 6 -14.60 -10.37 -0.33
CA GLY A 6 -15.14 -9.01 -0.26
C GLY A 6 -14.32 -8.14 0.68
N CYS A 7 -14.31 -6.83 0.42
CA CYS A 7 -13.63 -5.88 1.30
C CYS A 7 -14.40 -5.76 2.62
N PRO A 8 -13.76 -5.91 3.80
CA PRO A 8 -14.46 -5.84 5.10
C PRO A 8 -15.03 -4.45 5.42
N HIS A 9 -14.70 -3.44 4.61
CA HIS A 9 -15.17 -2.06 4.74
C HIS A 9 -16.14 -1.66 3.62
N GLU A 10 -16.60 -2.63 2.83
CA GLU A 10 -17.64 -2.43 1.83
C GLU A 10 -19.01 -2.53 2.49
N VAL A 11 -19.86 -1.53 2.26
CA VAL A 11 -21.25 -1.50 2.69
C VAL A 11 -22.07 -0.91 1.55
N ASN A 12 -23.01 -1.70 1.00
CA ASN A 12 -23.85 -1.30 -0.15
C ASN A 12 -23.03 -0.83 -1.37
N ASP A 13 -21.99 -1.58 -1.76
CA ASP A 13 -21.06 -1.22 -2.85
C ASP A 13 -20.24 0.06 -2.61
N LEU A 14 -20.31 0.64 -1.41
CA LEU A 14 -19.57 1.85 -1.02
C LEU A 14 -18.49 1.52 0.01
N CYS A 15 -17.36 2.20 -0.09
CA CYS A 15 -16.26 2.07 0.84
C CYS A 15 -16.47 3.01 2.04
N SER A 16 -16.78 2.45 3.21
CA SER A 16 -16.90 3.25 4.45
C SER A 16 -15.59 3.90 4.88
N ARG A 17 -14.45 3.43 4.36
CA ARG A 17 -13.13 3.99 4.65
C ARG A 17 -12.80 5.24 3.82
N VAL A 18 -13.43 5.39 2.65
CA VAL A 18 -13.17 6.51 1.74
C VAL A 18 -14.48 7.13 1.32
N ASN A 19 -15.01 7.95 2.23
CA ASN A 19 -16.08 8.91 2.01
C ASN A 19 -17.30 8.35 1.23
N ASN A 20 -17.61 7.07 1.41
CA ASN A 20 -18.68 6.36 0.70
C ASN A 20 -18.55 6.41 -0.83
N LEU A 21 -17.33 6.34 -1.35
CA LEU A 21 -17.06 6.16 -2.77
C LEU A 21 -17.30 4.70 -3.21
N PRO A 22 -17.54 4.43 -4.50
CA PRO A 22 -17.66 3.06 -5.01
C PRO A 22 -16.46 2.20 -4.61
N CYS A 23 -16.74 1.03 -4.05
CA CYS A 23 -15.76 0.12 -3.47
C CYS A 23 -15.10 -0.73 -4.57
N ASP A 24 -14.00 -0.23 -5.13
CA ASP A 24 -13.23 -0.96 -6.14
C ASP A 24 -11.91 -1.52 -5.57
N PRO A 25 -11.53 -2.77 -5.91
CA PRO A 25 -10.27 -3.34 -5.50
C PRO A 25 -9.10 -2.52 -6.07
N GLY A 26 -8.14 -2.21 -5.20
CA GLY A 26 -6.97 -1.40 -5.53
C GLY A 26 -7.21 0.11 -5.53
N MET A 27 -8.39 0.59 -5.15
CA MET A 27 -8.61 2.01 -4.86
C MET A 27 -8.05 2.41 -3.50
N LYS A 28 -7.91 3.73 -3.30
CA LYS A 28 -7.63 4.31 -1.98
C LYS A 28 -8.68 3.79 -1.00
N GLY A 29 -8.24 3.20 0.12
CA GLY A 29 -9.10 2.58 1.12
C GLY A 29 -9.20 1.06 1.08
N CYS A 30 -8.88 0.44 -0.07
CA CYS A 30 -8.81 -1.02 -0.18
C CYS A 30 -7.66 -1.56 0.68
N ILE A 31 -7.89 -2.68 1.38
CA ILE A 31 -6.88 -3.34 2.21
C ILE A 31 -5.65 -3.84 1.43
N LEU A 32 -5.80 -4.00 0.12
CA LEU A 32 -4.76 -4.42 -0.82
C LEU A 32 -3.94 -3.22 -1.35
N TYR A 33 -4.46 -2.00 -1.23
CA TYR A 33 -3.84 -0.80 -1.80
C TYR A 33 -2.45 -0.54 -1.19
N GLY A 34 -1.41 -0.53 -2.04
CA GLY A 34 -0.03 -0.34 -1.62
C GLY A 34 0.64 -1.57 -0.98
N ARG A 35 -0.02 -2.74 -0.99
CA ARG A 35 0.58 -4.04 -0.62
C ARG A 35 0.77 -4.95 -1.83
N TYR A 36 -0.18 -4.92 -2.75
CA TYR A 36 -0.15 -5.73 -3.97
C TYR A 36 -0.06 -4.84 -5.21
N VAL A 37 0.49 -5.40 -6.28
CA VAL A 37 0.57 -4.78 -7.61
C VAL A 37 -0.72 -5.11 -8.36
N PHE A 38 -1.41 -4.09 -8.83
CA PHE A 38 -2.58 -4.23 -9.68
C PHE A 38 -2.20 -4.14 -11.16
N ALA A 39 -3.03 -4.69 -12.04
CA ALA A 39 -2.85 -4.57 -13.49
C ALA A 39 -3.00 -3.12 -13.99
N ASN A 40 -3.77 -2.29 -13.29
CA ASN A 40 -3.86 -0.86 -13.57
C ASN A 40 -2.76 -0.09 -12.79
N ASP A 41 -1.88 0.56 -13.53
CA ASP A 41 -0.76 1.34 -13.00
C ASP A 41 -1.17 2.54 -12.14
N GLU A 42 -2.32 3.16 -12.41
CA GLU A 42 -2.82 4.30 -11.63
C GLU A 42 -3.10 3.92 -10.17
N LYS A 43 -3.50 2.67 -9.95
CA LYS A 43 -3.73 2.10 -8.62
C LYS A 43 -2.43 1.77 -7.89
N ASN A 44 -1.30 1.71 -8.60
CA ASN A 44 0.01 1.36 -8.04
C ASN A 44 0.84 2.58 -7.59
N GLU A 45 0.35 3.80 -7.78
CA GLU A 45 1.08 5.04 -7.47
C GLU A 45 1.63 5.09 -6.04
N ARG A 46 0.85 4.65 -5.05
CA ARG A 46 1.32 4.59 -3.65
C ARG A 46 2.45 3.58 -3.47
N LEU A 47 2.35 2.41 -4.11
CA LEU A 47 3.36 1.36 -4.03
C LEU A 47 4.67 1.84 -4.66
N LYS A 48 4.60 2.46 -5.84
CA LYS A 48 5.76 3.06 -6.52
C LYS A 48 6.44 4.12 -5.65
N LYS A 49 5.67 5.05 -5.08
CA LYS A 49 6.20 6.07 -4.16
C LYS A 49 6.89 5.44 -2.95
N ARG A 50 6.29 4.42 -2.33
CA ARG A 50 6.90 3.70 -1.20
C ARG A 50 8.21 3.04 -1.61
N ASN A 51 8.25 2.35 -2.74
CA ASN A 51 9.46 1.68 -3.22
C ASN A 51 10.56 2.68 -3.55
N ALA A 52 10.24 3.79 -4.21
CA ALA A 52 11.19 4.85 -4.50
C ALA A 52 11.74 5.51 -3.23
N LEU A 53 10.91 5.71 -2.20
CA LEU A 53 11.39 6.20 -0.89
C LEU A 53 12.28 5.16 -0.21
N ASN A 54 11.92 3.88 -0.25
CA ASN A 54 12.72 2.81 0.34
C ASN A 54 14.07 2.67 -0.34
N GLU A 55 14.12 2.71 -1.67
CA GLU A 55 15.38 2.68 -2.43
C GLU A 55 16.29 3.84 -2.04
N LYS A 56 15.75 5.05 -1.90
CA LYS A 56 16.49 6.22 -1.41
C LYS A 56 17.03 5.99 0.00
N VAL A 57 16.22 5.44 0.91
CA VAL A 57 16.64 5.11 2.28
C VAL A 57 17.74 4.06 2.31
N VAL A 58 17.65 3.03 1.46
CA VAL A 58 18.68 1.99 1.36
C VAL A 58 19.99 2.54 0.79
N ASN A 59 19.91 3.46 -0.19
CA ASN A 59 21.08 4.07 -0.82
C ASN A 59 21.59 5.32 -0.09
N LEU A 60 20.94 5.76 0.99
CA LEU A 60 21.45 6.83 1.84
C LEU A 60 22.66 6.30 2.62
N PRO A 61 23.80 7.02 2.63
CA PRO A 61 24.94 6.64 3.45
C PRO A 61 24.49 6.67 4.92
N VAL A 62 24.39 5.48 5.53
CA VAL A 62 23.98 5.35 6.94
C VAL A 62 25.03 6.08 7.80
N PRO A 63 24.67 7.17 8.50
CA PRO A 63 25.62 7.87 9.34
C PRO A 63 25.92 7.02 10.58
N GLY A 64 27.10 6.41 10.60
CA GLY A 64 27.81 6.03 11.82
C GLY A 64 27.30 4.81 12.58
N HIS A 65 27.58 3.61 12.08
CA HIS A 65 27.94 2.51 12.99
C HIS A 65 29.42 2.66 13.34
N THR A 66 29.73 3.30 14.46
CA THR A 66 31.07 3.28 15.03
C THR A 66 31.36 1.85 15.50
N LYS A 67 32.03 1.05 14.65
CA LYS A 67 32.65 -0.20 15.09
C LYS A 67 33.73 0.15 16.12
N LYS A 68 33.40 0.04 17.41
CA LYS A 68 34.37 0.12 18.49
C LYS A 68 35.26 -1.13 18.40
N SER A 69 36.37 -1.01 17.67
CA SER A 69 37.44 -2.02 17.66
C SER A 69 37.99 -2.15 19.08
N ARG A 70 37.88 -3.36 19.63
CA ARG A 70 38.50 -3.74 20.90
C ARG A 70 39.92 -4.24 20.66
#